data_AF-A0A2N6EV85-F1
#
_entry.id   AF-A0A2N6EV85-F1
#
_cell.length_a   1.000
_cell.length_b   1.000
_cell.length_c   1.000
_cell.angle_alpha   90.00
_cell.angle_beta   90.00
_cell.angle_gamma   90.00
#
_symmetry.space_group_name_H-M   'P 1'
#
loop_
_entity.id
_entity.type
_entity.pdbx_description
1 polymer ?
#
loop_
_entity_poly.entity_id
_entity_poly.type
_entity_poly.pdbx_seq_one_letter_code
_entity_poly.pdbx_strand_id
1 'polypeptide(L)'
;TAFHLVALTVVVTPVVFISGLRDWQAKFGGAPGGVFYKKIMLALIMLILGIAAVTLRGVVGSWDGLELWGQIVYLSLVAGMLGCVTMLGHYGGQLVFKNH
;
A
#
# COMPACT_ATOMS: atom_id res chain seq x y z
N THR A 1 18.73 3.44 4.14
CA THR A 1 17.90 4.53 3.58
C THR A 1 16.61 4.01 2.95
N ALA A 2 16.62 3.00 2.05
CA ALA A 2 15.37 2.42 1.49
C ALA A 2 14.52 1.60 2.48
N PHE A 3 15.15 0.76 3.32
CA PHE A 3 14.45 -0.04 4.34
C PHE A 3 13.55 0.81 5.25
N HIS A 4 14.07 1.92 5.79
CA HIS A 4 13.32 2.83 6.66
C HIS A 4 12.13 3.47 5.96
N LEU A 5 12.22 3.77 4.65
CA LEU A 5 11.10 4.33 3.89
C LEU A 5 9.97 3.30 3.70
N VAL A 6 10.32 2.04 3.41
CA VAL A 6 9.32 0.96 3.30
C VAL A 6 8.69 0.69 4.68
N ALA A 7 9.50 0.66 5.74
CA ALA A 7 9.01 0.52 7.12
C ALA A 7 8.07 1.67 7.52
N LEU A 8 8.44 2.91 7.23
CA LEU A 8 7.59 4.07 7.45
C LEU A 8 6.27 3.94 6.65
N THR A 9 6.35 3.51 5.40
CA THR A 9 5.17 3.30 4.55
C THR A 9 4.21 2.27 5.19
N VAL A 10 4.72 1.17 5.72
CA VAL A 10 3.92 0.15 6.44
C VAL A 10 3.23 0.73 7.66
N VAL A 11 3.93 1.55 8.45
CA VAL A 11 3.36 2.16 9.66
C VAL A 11 2.33 3.25 9.33
N VAL A 12 2.56 4.03 8.27
CA VAL A 12 1.67 5.12 7.84
C VAL A 12 0.45 4.60 7.09
N THR A 13 0.55 3.45 6.41
CA THR A 13 -0.56 2.88 5.61
C THR A 13 -1.85 2.68 6.43
N PRO A 14 -1.84 2.10 7.64
CA PRO A 14 -3.02 2.02 8.50
C PRO A 14 -3.63 3.39 8.84
N VAL A 15 -2.79 4.39 9.12
CA VAL A 15 -3.24 5.75 9.44
C VAL A 15 -3.97 6.36 8.25
N VAL A 16 -3.35 6.28 7.06
CA VAL A 16 -3.93 6.79 5.80
C VAL A 16 -5.21 6.03 5.45
N PHE A 17 -5.22 4.71 5.68
CA PHE A 17 -6.39 3.87 5.44
C PHE A 17 -7.57 4.29 6.33
N ILE A 18 -7.37 4.40 7.64
CA ILE A 18 -8.41 4.83 8.59
C ILE A 18 -8.89 6.24 8.29
N SER A 19 -7.99 7.17 7.96
CA SER A 19 -8.39 8.53 7.57
C SER A 19 -9.22 8.53 6.29
N GLY A 20 -8.86 7.69 5.31
CA GLY A 20 -9.62 7.56 4.06
C GLY A 20 -11.01 6.96 4.27
N LEU A 21 -11.15 5.99 5.18
CA LEU A 21 -12.46 5.45 5.58
C LEU A 21 -13.34 6.54 6.20
N ARG A 22 -12.79 7.36 7.11
CA ARG A 22 -13.51 8.46 7.77
C ARG A 22 -13.94 9.54 6.79
N ASP A 23 -13.04 9.99 5.91
CA ASP A 23 -13.35 11.00 4.88
C ASP A 23 -14.47 10.51 3.95
N TRP A 24 -14.42 9.23 3.58
CA TRP A 24 -15.45 8.62 2.75
C TRP A 24 -16.81 8.53 3.46
N GLN A 25 -16.83 8.10 4.72
CA GLN A 25 -18.07 8.08 5.52
C GLN A 25 -18.68 9.49 5.64
N ALA A 26 -17.85 10.51 5.85
CA ALA A 26 -18.30 11.89 5.97
C ALA A 26 -18.87 12.47 4.65
N LYS A 27 -18.28 12.13 3.50
CA LYS A 27 -18.68 12.68 2.18
C LYS A 27 -19.80 11.90 1.49
N PHE A 28 -19.82 10.58 1.63
CA PHE A 28 -20.72 9.70 0.85
C PHE A 28 -21.75 8.98 1.73
N GLY A 29 -21.90 9.39 2.99
CA GLY A 29 -22.88 8.81 3.93
C GLY A 29 -22.67 7.32 4.21
N GLY A 30 -21.47 6.80 3.95
CA GLY A 30 -21.17 5.38 4.07
C GLY A 30 -21.79 4.48 3.00
N ALA A 31 -22.32 5.02 1.89
CA ALA A 31 -22.91 4.22 0.82
C ALA A 31 -21.82 3.50 -0.01
N PRO A 32 -21.64 2.16 0.11
CA PRO A 32 -20.49 1.44 -0.42
C PRO A 32 -20.48 1.39 -1.95
N GLY A 33 -19.79 2.35 -2.58
CA GLY A 33 -19.51 2.31 -4.02
C GLY A 33 -18.46 1.25 -4.37
N GLY A 34 -18.61 0.56 -5.50
CA GLY A 34 -17.68 -0.50 -5.93
C GLY A 34 -16.21 -0.05 -6.04
N VAL A 35 -15.95 1.23 -6.30
CA VAL A 35 -14.60 1.83 -6.32
C VAL A 35 -13.97 1.87 -4.91
N PHE A 36 -14.79 2.03 -3.87
CA PHE A 36 -14.34 2.07 -2.49
C PHE A 36 -13.86 0.69 -2.00
N TYR A 37 -14.60 -0.37 -2.32
CA TYR A 37 -14.15 -1.74 -2.03
C TYR A 37 -12.82 -2.08 -2.71
N LYS A 38 -12.65 -1.66 -3.97
CA LYS A 38 -11.37 -1.84 -4.69
C LYS A 38 -10.23 -1.11 -3.97
N LYS A 39 -10.46 0.12 -3.49
CA LYS A 39 -9.48 0.86 -2.68
C LYS A 39 -9.12 0.13 -1.38
N ILE A 40 -10.11 -0.41 -0.68
CA ILE A 40 -9.86 -1.17 0.55
C ILE A 40 -9.00 -2.40 0.27
N MET A 41 -9.39 -3.18 -0.74
CA MET A 41 -8.67 -4.39 -1.12
C MET A 41 -7.22 -4.06 -1.52
N LEU A 42 -6.99 -3.01 -2.31
CA LEU A 42 -5.65 -2.59 -2.71
C LEU A 42 -4.81 -2.10 -1.53
N ALA A 43 -5.39 -1.36 -0.59
CA ALA A 43 -4.69 -0.90 0.60
C ALA A 43 -4.27 -2.08 1.50
N LEU A 44 -5.13 -3.09 1.66
CA LEU A 44 -4.81 -4.31 2.41
C LEU A 44 -3.70 -5.12 1.73
N ILE A 45 -3.78 -5.31 0.41
CA ILE A 45 -2.72 -5.99 -0.36
C ILE A 45 -1.39 -5.24 -0.20
N MET A 46 -1.39 -3.91 -0.35
CA MET A 46 -0.20 -3.09 -0.19
C MET A 46 0.40 -3.23 1.23
N LEU A 47 -0.44 -3.28 2.26
CA LEU A 47 0.00 -3.46 3.64
C LEU A 47 0.66 -4.83 3.84
N ILE A 48 0.06 -5.91 3.34
CA ILE A 48 0.62 -7.26 3.42
C ILE A 48 1.97 -7.33 2.71
N LEU A 49 2.06 -6.80 1.48
CA LEU A 49 3.32 -6.75 0.72
C LEU A 49 4.40 -5.95 1.45
N GLY A 50 4.03 -4.81 2.04
CA GLY A 50 4.95 -3.99 2.82
C GLY A 50 5.46 -4.70 4.08
N ILE A 51 4.58 -5.35 4.85
CA ILE A 51 4.96 -6.12 6.04
C ILE A 51 5.92 -7.26 5.65
N ALA A 52 5.64 -7.96 4.55
CA ALA A 52 6.52 -9.01 4.04
C ALA A 52 7.90 -8.45 3.65
N ALA A 53 7.94 -7.31 2.95
CA ALA A 53 9.19 -6.67 2.53
C ALA A 53 10.04 -6.19 3.72
N VAL A 54 9.39 -5.58 4.73
CA VAL A 54 10.05 -5.12 5.97
C VAL A 54 10.56 -6.31 6.78
N THR A 55 9.74 -7.36 6.94
CA THR A 55 10.15 -8.56 7.68
C THR A 55 11.35 -9.23 7.02
N LEU A 56 11.31 -9.41 5.69
CA LEU A 56 12.41 -10.01 4.94
C LEU A 56 13.73 -9.24 5.12
N ARG A 57 13.71 -7.90 4.93
CA ARG A 57 14.91 -7.07 5.13
C ARG A 57 15.32 -6.96 6.60
N GLY A 58 14.37 -7.03 7.53
CA GLY A 58 14.62 -6.96 8.96
C GLY A 58 15.35 -8.19 9.48
N VAL A 59 14.99 -9.39 9.01
CA VAL A 59 15.66 -10.64 9.39
C VAL A 59 17.07 -10.73 8.79
N VAL A 60 17.25 -10.30 7.54
CA VAL A 60 18.55 -10.41 6.84
C VAL A 60 19.51 -9.24 7.20
N GLY A 61 19.00 -8.13 7.70
CA GLY A 61 19.79 -6.98 8.18
C GLY A 61 20.28 -6.05 7.06
N SER A 62 20.95 -6.56 6.03
CA SER A 62 21.48 -5.74 4.90
C SER A 62 20.98 -6.22 3.54
N TRP A 63 21.15 -5.39 2.49
CA TRP A 63 20.86 -5.80 1.10
C TRP A 63 21.86 -6.86 0.63
N ASP A 64 23.13 -6.67 0.97
CA ASP A 64 24.22 -7.58 0.61
C ASP A 64 24.10 -8.95 1.29
N GLY A 65 23.35 -9.03 2.39
CA GLY A 65 23.00 -10.28 3.05
C GLY A 65 21.89 -11.07 2.35
N LEU A 66 21.15 -10.49 1.40
CA LEU A 66 20.18 -11.26 0.61
C LEU A 66 20.90 -11.98 -0.52
N GLU A 67 20.70 -13.29 -0.58
CA GLU A 67 20.99 -14.08 -1.78
C GLU A 67 20.18 -13.55 -2.98
N LEU A 68 20.63 -13.86 -4.20
CA LEU A 68 20.00 -13.42 -5.45
C LEU A 68 18.47 -13.65 -5.44
N TRP A 69 18.03 -14.79 -4.90
CA TRP A 69 16.62 -15.11 -4.78
C TRP A 69 15.88 -14.24 -3.78
N GLY A 70 16.49 -13.95 -2.63
CA GLY A 70 15.94 -12.98 -1.69
C GLY A 70 15.82 -11.58 -2.30
N GLN A 71 16.81 -11.14 -3.07
CA GLN A 71 16.79 -9.84 -3.74
C GLN A 71 15.63 -9.74 -4.74
N ILE A 72 15.41 -10.78 -5.54
CA ILE A 72 14.32 -10.83 -6.53
C ILE A 72 12.95 -10.83 -5.83
N VAL A 73 12.80 -11.59 -4.74
CA VAL A 73 11.57 -11.58 -3.93
C VAL A 73 11.33 -10.18 -3.35
N TYR A 74 12.34 -9.55 -2.76
CA TYR A 74 12.22 -8.22 -2.19
C TYR A 74 11.83 -7.17 -3.26
N LEU A 75 12.49 -7.17 -4.42
CA LEU A 75 12.18 -6.27 -5.51
C LEU A 75 10.75 -6.49 -6.04
N SER A 76 10.30 -7.74 -6.12
CA SER A 76 8.94 -8.08 -6.53
C SER A 76 7.89 -7.56 -5.55
N LEU A 77 8.15 -7.67 -4.24
CA LEU A 77 7.28 -7.10 -3.20
C LEU A 77 7.18 -5.58 -3.33
N VAL A 78 8.32 -4.89 -3.48
CA VAL A 78 8.37 -3.43 -3.65
C VAL A 78 7.68 -3.00 -4.95
N ALA A 79 7.89 -3.72 -6.05
CA ALA A 79 7.20 -3.47 -7.32
C ALA A 79 5.68 -3.66 -7.19
N GLY A 80 5.24 -4.69 -6.49
CA GLY A 80 3.83 -4.91 -6.17
C GLY A 80 3.21 -3.76 -5.35
N MET A 81 3.94 -3.24 -4.37
CA MET A 81 3.52 -2.04 -3.63
C MET A 81 3.39 -0.83 -4.55
N LEU A 82 4.32 -0.65 -5.49
CA LEU A 82 4.29 0.44 -6.48
C LEU A 82 3.06 0.35 -7.39
N GLY A 83 2.70 -0.85 -7.82
CA GLY A 83 1.47 -1.11 -8.56
C GLY A 83 0.22 -0.77 -7.73
N CYS A 84 0.18 -1.19 -6.46
CA CYS A 84 -0.94 -0.89 -5.57
C CYS A 84 -1.12 0.62 -5.36
N VAL A 85 -0.06 1.37 -5.07
CA VAL A 85 -0.16 2.81 -4.83
C VAL A 85 -0.58 3.58 -6.09
N THR A 86 -0.10 3.16 -7.27
CA THR A 86 -0.49 3.76 -8.56
C THR A 86 -1.99 3.58 -8.80
N MET A 87 -2.51 2.37 -8.60
CA MET A 87 -3.94 2.08 -8.76
C MET A 87 -4.80 2.75 -7.68
N LEU A 88 -4.31 2.87 -6.44
CA LEU A 88 -4.98 3.64 -5.38
C LEU A 88 -5.11 5.12 -5.74
N GLY A 89 -4.07 5.69 -6.36
CA GLY A 89 -4.07 7.05 -6.92
C GLY A 89 -5.08 7.19 -8.06
N HIS A 90 -5.08 6.25 -9.00
CA HIS A 90 -6.05 6.22 -10.11
C HIS A 90 -7.51 6.18 -9.62
N TYR A 91 -7.83 5.27 -8.69
CA TYR A 91 -9.16 5.21 -8.08
C TYR A 91 -9.46 6.45 -7.22
N GLY A 92 -8.46 7.10 -6.64
CA GLY A 92 -8.61 8.39 -5.94
C GLY A 92 -9.05 9.49 -6.88
N GLY A 93 -8.37 9.63 -8.01
CA GLY A 93 -8.76 10.56 -9.07
C GLY A 93 -10.16 10.28 -9.60
N GLN A 94 -10.52 9.02 -9.82
CA GLN A 94 -11.88 8.67 -10.24
C GLN A 94 -12.95 9.15 -9.25
N LEU A 95 -12.74 9.06 -7.93
CA LEU A 95 -13.73 9.54 -6.95
C LEU A 95 -13.87 11.06 -6.94
N VAL A 96 -12.82 11.81 -7.26
CA VAL A 96 -12.84 13.29 -7.26
C VAL A 96 -13.39 13.84 -8.56
N PHE A 97 -12.99 13.27 -9.70
CA PHE A 97 -13.25 13.84 -11.02
C PHE A 97 -14.39 13.17 -11.78
N LYS A 98 -14.84 11.98 -11.37
CA LYS A 98 -15.94 11.27 -12.05
C LYS A 98 -17.33 11.65 -11.52
N ASN A 99 -17.46 12.86 -10.98
CA ASN A 99 -18.74 13.53 -10.77
C ASN A 99 -19.17 14.22 -12.08
N HIS A 100 -19.54 13.45 -13.09
CA HIS A 100 -20.39 13.86 -14.22
C HIS A 100 -21.02 12.62 -14.83
#